data_AF-A0A946MR35-F1
#
_entry.id   AF-A0A946MR35-F1
#
_cell.length_a   1.000
_cell.length_b   1.000
_cell.length_c   1.000
_cell.angle_alpha   90.00
_cell.angle_beta   90.00
_cell.angle_gamma   90.00
#
_symmetry.space_group_name_H-M   'P 1'
#
loop_
_entity.id
_entity.type
_entity.pdbx_description
1 polymer ?
#
loop_
_entity_poly.entity_id
_entity_poly.type
_entity_poly.pdbx_seq_one_letter_code
_entity_poly.pdbx_strand_id
1 'polypeptide(L)'
;MSTKVGLVFFKMISNEQEAQQVVIRHIGGFAWPTAVLFAFCALVFLACVRNLLIDPVFSMWTLAGISFCAYAMYTPLHDAVHGAVTGMSLERRWMNEWVGYVSAHVLGVSFVAHRRSHLQHHRATNHPTDDPDGTFAASNLPQLVAMWLKGIPKEWVFALKFEHFTVAERRAVRLEYLAIMTTRGLLLLLCADLGVTVMTLLLGQMLGNSVLTTLFAWSVHHPHSEQARMQTTTVYQARAGLDTLMTWLWVYQNYHAIHHLYPKVPFFRYRSLYRALEPYLLASGVPVKRLL
;
A
#
# COMPACT_ATOMS: atom_id res chain seq x y z
N MET A 1 -3.03 -56.80 -14.73
CA MET A 1 -2.85 -55.78 -13.67
C MET A 1 -3.16 -54.43 -14.28
N SER A 2 -4.33 -53.87 -13.97
CA SER A 2 -4.78 -52.56 -14.49
C SER A 2 -4.42 -51.48 -13.48
N THR A 3 -3.47 -50.62 -13.84
CA THR A 3 -3.02 -49.48 -13.05
C THR A 3 -4.04 -48.35 -13.20
N LYS A 4 -4.91 -48.19 -12.21
CA LYS A 4 -5.76 -46.99 -12.08
C LYS A 4 -4.86 -45.80 -11.78
N VAL A 5 -4.60 -44.98 -12.81
CA VAL A 5 -4.10 -43.62 -12.64
C VAL A 5 -5.24 -42.82 -12.01
N GLY A 6 -5.13 -42.55 -10.71
CA GLY A 6 -6.05 -41.66 -10.01
C GLY A 6 -5.89 -40.24 -10.55
N LEU A 7 -6.83 -39.79 -11.37
CA LEU A 7 -7.02 -38.36 -11.62
C LEU A 7 -7.34 -37.70 -10.27
N VAL A 8 -6.40 -36.95 -9.72
CA VAL A 8 -6.68 -36.01 -8.64
C VAL A 8 -7.53 -34.90 -9.25
N PHE A 9 -8.84 -35.03 -9.17
CA PHE A 9 -9.76 -33.92 -9.43
C PHE A 9 -9.44 -32.82 -8.41
N PHE A 10 -8.73 -31.78 -8.83
CA PHE A 10 -8.70 -30.53 -8.08
C PHE A 10 -10.15 -30.04 -8.02
N LYS A 11 -10.75 -30.08 -6.83
CA LYS A 11 -12.10 -29.56 -6.60
C LYS A 11 -12.10 -28.09 -7.02
N MET A 12 -12.84 -27.76 -8.08
CA MET A 12 -13.01 -26.37 -8.51
C MET A 12 -13.78 -25.62 -7.42
N ILE A 13 -13.19 -24.54 -6.93
CA ILE A 13 -13.83 -23.64 -5.98
C ILE A 13 -14.93 -22.90 -6.74
N SER A 14 -16.17 -23.06 -6.29
CA SER A 14 -17.35 -22.64 -7.07
C SER A 14 -18.24 -21.64 -6.36
N ASN A 15 -18.01 -21.41 -5.06
CA ASN A 15 -18.82 -20.52 -4.23
C ASN A 15 -17.98 -19.79 -3.17
N GLU A 16 -18.55 -18.74 -2.58
CA GLU A 16 -17.87 -17.89 -1.58
C GLU A 16 -17.45 -18.68 -0.33
N GLN A 17 -18.22 -19.66 0.13
CA GLN A 17 -17.85 -20.43 1.33
C GLN A 17 -16.57 -21.23 1.11
N GLU A 18 -16.44 -21.90 -0.04
CA GLU A 18 -15.21 -22.60 -0.41
C GLU A 18 -14.03 -21.64 -0.58
N ALA A 19 -14.27 -20.48 -1.20
CA ALA A 19 -13.25 -19.44 -1.34
C ALA A 19 -12.74 -18.96 0.04
N GLN A 20 -13.65 -18.69 0.99
CA GLN A 20 -13.30 -18.27 2.35
C GLN A 20 -12.46 -19.31 3.10
N GLN A 21 -12.73 -20.61 2.92
CA GLN A 21 -11.89 -21.67 3.52
C GLN A 21 -10.44 -21.62 3.02
N VAL A 22 -10.23 -21.30 1.73
CA VAL A 22 -8.90 -21.13 1.16
C VAL A 22 -8.25 -19.83 1.65
N VAL A 23 -9.02 -18.75 1.74
CA VAL A 23 -8.56 -17.45 2.25
C VAL A 23 -8.05 -17.57 3.70
N ILE A 24 -8.77 -18.26 4.58
CA ILE A 24 -8.36 -18.45 5.98
C ILE A 24 -6.97 -19.11 6.08
N ARG A 25 -6.64 -20.03 5.19
CA ARG A 25 -5.29 -20.65 5.15
C ARG A 25 -4.19 -19.68 4.75
N HIS A 26 -4.55 -18.58 4.10
CA HIS A 26 -3.64 -17.48 3.74
C HIS A 26 -3.62 -16.36 4.79
N ILE A 27 -4.57 -16.33 5.73
CA ILE A 27 -4.63 -15.42 6.88
C ILE A 27 -4.05 -16.13 8.11
N GLY A 28 -2.76 -15.95 8.39
CA GLY A 28 -2.16 -16.58 9.56
C GLY A 28 -0.64 -16.52 9.65
N GLY A 29 -0.16 -16.54 10.89
CA GLY A 29 1.25 -16.38 11.24
C GLY A 29 1.70 -14.91 11.26
N PHE A 30 2.94 -14.70 11.66
CA PHE A 30 3.60 -13.40 11.56
C PHE A 30 4.07 -13.16 10.13
N ALA A 31 3.78 -11.98 9.58
CA ALA A 31 4.11 -11.58 8.22
C ALA A 31 5.60 -11.19 8.10
N TRP A 32 6.49 -12.18 8.17
CA TRP A 32 7.94 -11.96 8.09
C TRP A 32 8.38 -11.13 6.88
N PRO A 33 7.88 -11.36 5.65
CA PRO A 33 8.24 -10.50 4.51
C PRO A 33 7.83 -9.03 4.69
N THR A 34 6.70 -8.76 5.35
CA THR A 34 6.27 -7.39 5.70
C THR A 34 7.23 -6.77 6.72
N ALA A 35 7.64 -7.53 7.74
CA ALA A 35 8.61 -7.08 8.73
C ALA A 35 10.01 -6.83 8.13
N VAL A 36 10.46 -7.69 7.21
CA VAL A 36 11.74 -7.52 6.50
C VAL A 36 11.70 -6.28 5.61
N LEU A 37 10.62 -6.09 4.84
CA LEU A 37 10.45 -4.90 4.01
C LEU A 37 10.42 -3.62 4.86
N PHE A 38 9.66 -3.65 5.97
CA PHE A 38 9.61 -2.56 6.94
C PHE A 38 11.00 -2.22 7.50
N ALA A 39 11.73 -3.21 8.00
CA ALA A 39 13.06 -3.01 8.57
C ALA A 39 14.05 -2.48 7.53
N PHE A 40 14.01 -3.01 6.31
CA PHE A 40 14.85 -2.54 5.20
C PHE A 40 14.55 -1.07 4.85
N CYS A 41 13.28 -0.72 4.65
CA CYS A 41 12.88 0.66 4.38
C CYS A 41 13.27 1.61 5.54
N ALA A 42 13.15 1.17 6.79
CA ALA A 42 13.55 1.97 7.95
C ALA A 42 15.07 2.21 7.98
N LEU A 43 15.87 1.19 7.71
CA LEU A 43 17.33 1.32 7.63
C LEU A 43 17.76 2.24 6.48
N VAL A 44 17.16 2.11 5.29
CA VAL A 44 17.42 3.00 4.15
C VAL A 44 17.05 4.44 4.50
N PHE A 45 15.88 4.66 5.11
CA PHE A 45 15.46 5.99 5.53
C PHE A 45 16.42 6.61 6.55
N LEU A 46 16.83 5.86 7.58
CA LEU A 46 17.80 6.31 8.58
C LEU A 46 19.17 6.62 7.96
N ALA A 47 19.62 5.83 6.99
CA ALA A 47 20.85 6.10 6.25
C ALA A 47 20.76 7.40 5.43
N CYS A 48 19.62 7.65 4.80
CA CYS A 48 19.36 8.91 4.07
C CYS A 48 19.34 10.10 5.03
N VAL A 49 18.62 10.01 6.16
CA VAL A 49 18.61 11.05 7.20
C VAL A 49 20.02 11.31 7.72
N ARG A 50 20.80 10.26 8.02
CA ARG A 50 22.21 10.42 8.43
C ARG A 50 23.03 11.16 7.39
N ASN A 51 22.90 10.82 6.11
CA ASN A 51 23.63 11.51 5.03
C ASN A 51 23.26 13.00 4.98
N LEU A 52 21.97 13.33 5.02
CA LEU A 52 21.49 14.72 5.04
C LEU A 52 21.99 15.52 6.26
N LEU A 53 22.23 14.85 7.38
CA LEU A 53 22.76 15.48 8.60
C LEU A 53 24.26 15.82 8.54
N ILE A 54 25.05 15.10 7.75
CA ILE A 54 26.52 15.18 7.82
C ILE A 54 27.19 15.59 6.51
N ASP A 55 26.52 15.42 5.38
CA ASP A 55 27.07 15.63 4.05
C ASP A 55 26.27 16.74 3.33
N PRO A 56 26.91 17.88 3.02
CA PRO A 56 26.23 18.97 2.32
C PRO A 56 26.10 18.71 0.82
N VAL A 57 26.66 17.63 0.27
CA VAL A 57 26.67 17.36 -1.17
C VAL A 57 25.40 16.62 -1.58
N PHE A 58 24.80 17.06 -2.70
CA PHE A 58 23.66 16.36 -3.28
C PHE A 58 24.04 14.93 -3.70
N SER A 59 23.29 13.95 -3.17
CA SER A 59 23.53 12.53 -3.39
C SER A 59 22.36 11.88 -4.12
N MET A 60 22.63 11.32 -5.31
CA MET A 60 21.65 10.54 -6.07
C MET A 60 21.18 9.30 -5.30
N TRP A 61 22.03 8.72 -4.45
CA TRP A 61 21.67 7.58 -3.60
C TRP A 61 20.69 7.99 -2.50
N THR A 62 20.87 9.16 -1.90
CA THR A 62 19.95 9.69 -0.90
C THR A 62 18.61 10.05 -1.53
N LEU A 63 18.62 10.67 -2.71
CA LEU A 63 17.39 10.92 -3.47
C LEU A 63 16.65 9.61 -3.79
N ALA A 64 17.35 8.61 -4.33
CA ALA A 64 16.78 7.32 -4.67
C ALA A 64 16.27 6.58 -3.41
N GLY A 65 16.98 6.66 -2.30
CA GLY A 65 16.58 6.05 -1.03
C GLY A 65 15.31 6.67 -0.45
N ILE A 66 15.19 8.01 -0.43
CA ILE A 66 13.95 8.69 -0.03
C ILE A 66 12.79 8.33 -0.96
N SER A 67 13.03 8.31 -2.28
CA SER A 67 12.00 7.92 -3.27
C SER A 67 11.54 6.48 -3.08
N PHE A 68 12.49 5.56 -2.87
CA PHE A 68 12.21 4.16 -2.58
C PHE A 68 11.39 4.02 -1.30
N CYS A 69 11.74 4.70 -0.22
CA CYS A 69 10.98 4.66 1.04
C CYS A 69 9.57 5.24 0.86
N ALA A 70 9.39 6.33 0.11
CA ALA A 70 8.09 6.91 -0.17
C ALA A 70 7.15 5.95 -0.94
N TYR A 71 7.72 5.02 -1.73
CA TYR A 71 6.98 3.97 -2.41
C TYR A 71 6.80 2.70 -1.56
N ALA A 72 7.91 2.07 -1.17
CA ALA A 72 7.93 0.73 -0.60
C ALA A 72 7.43 0.67 0.84
N MET A 73 7.61 1.75 1.63
CA MET A 73 7.11 1.82 3.02
C MET A 73 5.58 1.84 3.10
N TYR A 74 4.89 2.15 1.99
CA TYR A 74 3.43 2.10 1.96
C TYR A 74 2.89 0.68 2.13
N THR A 75 3.62 -0.36 1.68
CA THR A 75 3.13 -1.75 1.82
C THR A 75 3.05 -2.20 3.28
N PRO A 76 4.08 -2.01 4.13
CA PRO A 76 3.95 -2.27 5.57
C PRO A 76 2.86 -1.46 6.26
N LEU A 77 2.71 -0.17 5.90
CA LEU A 77 1.61 0.67 6.38
C LEU A 77 0.25 0.04 6.03
N HIS A 78 0.08 -0.37 4.77
CA HIS A 78 -1.14 -0.92 4.23
C HIS A 78 -1.52 -2.27 4.86
N ASP A 79 -0.56 -3.17 5.07
CA ASP A 79 -0.75 -4.41 5.83
C ASP A 79 -1.16 -4.09 7.29
N ALA A 80 -0.52 -3.10 7.92
CA ALA A 80 -0.80 -2.68 9.29
C ALA A 80 -2.20 -2.05 9.48
N VAL A 81 -2.71 -1.34 8.48
CA VAL A 81 -4.08 -0.80 8.48
C VAL A 81 -5.10 -1.92 8.70
N HIS A 82 -4.90 -3.07 8.06
CA HIS A 82 -5.81 -4.23 8.12
C HIS A 82 -5.44 -5.30 9.15
N GLY A 83 -4.36 -5.09 9.90
CA GLY A 83 -3.90 -6.04 10.91
C GLY A 83 -3.22 -7.29 10.31
N ALA A 84 -2.77 -7.22 9.06
CA ALA A 84 -2.18 -8.36 8.35
C ALA A 84 -0.78 -8.75 8.86
N VAL A 85 -0.09 -7.86 9.60
CA VAL A 85 1.28 -8.13 10.09
C VAL A 85 1.32 -9.29 11.08
N THR A 86 0.31 -9.40 11.95
CA THR A 86 0.23 -10.47 12.98
C THR A 86 -0.87 -11.49 12.74
N GLY A 87 -1.50 -11.45 11.56
CA GLY A 87 -2.60 -12.33 11.20
C GLY A 87 -3.77 -12.25 12.18
N MET A 88 -4.12 -13.39 12.80
CA MET A 88 -5.25 -13.48 13.73
C MET A 88 -4.87 -13.27 15.21
N SER A 89 -3.61 -12.97 15.53
CA SER A 89 -3.17 -12.81 16.92
C SER A 89 -3.65 -11.48 17.52
N LEU A 90 -4.54 -11.57 18.52
CA LEU A 90 -5.01 -10.41 19.28
C LEU A 90 -3.95 -9.87 20.25
N GLU A 91 -3.20 -10.76 20.90
CA GLU A 91 -2.15 -10.39 21.86
C GLU A 91 -1.02 -9.56 21.23
N ARG A 92 -0.71 -9.83 19.95
CA ARG A 92 0.36 -9.15 19.21
C ARG A 92 -0.15 -7.98 18.38
N ARG A 93 -1.42 -7.58 18.52
CA ARG A 93 -2.02 -6.52 17.70
C ARG A 93 -1.24 -5.21 17.75
N TRP A 94 -0.60 -4.91 18.88
CA TRP A 94 0.27 -3.75 19.06
C TRP A 94 1.40 -3.65 18.01
N MET A 95 1.86 -4.79 17.47
CA MET A 95 2.88 -4.80 16.42
C MET A 95 2.37 -4.21 15.11
N ASN A 96 1.09 -4.41 14.77
CA ASN A 96 0.48 -3.74 13.60
C ASN A 96 0.44 -2.24 13.84
N GLU A 97 0.01 -1.81 15.03
CA GLU A 97 -0.03 -0.39 15.36
C GLU A 97 1.38 0.22 15.26
N TRP A 98 2.40 -0.44 15.82
CA TRP A 98 3.77 0.05 15.78
C TRP A 98 4.32 0.14 14.34
N VAL A 99 4.16 -0.92 13.52
CA VAL A 99 4.53 -0.90 12.10
C VAL A 99 3.79 0.21 11.36
N GLY A 100 2.49 0.37 11.62
CA GLY A 100 1.64 1.40 11.03
C GLY A 100 2.10 2.82 11.37
N TYR A 101 2.26 3.13 12.66
CA TYR A 101 2.72 4.44 13.13
C TYR A 101 4.10 4.80 12.59
N VAL A 102 5.07 3.88 12.62
CA VAL A 102 6.43 4.15 12.11
C VAL A 102 6.41 4.31 10.59
N SER A 103 5.70 3.46 9.86
CA SER A 103 5.59 3.56 8.39
C SER A 103 4.92 4.87 7.97
N ALA A 104 3.82 5.23 8.62
CA ALA A 104 3.10 6.49 8.39
C ALA A 104 3.98 7.72 8.70
N HIS A 105 4.77 7.65 9.79
CA HIS A 105 5.70 8.71 10.15
C HIS A 105 6.81 8.90 9.11
N VAL A 106 7.37 7.82 8.56
CA VAL A 106 8.32 7.89 7.44
C VAL A 106 7.68 8.56 6.22
N LEU A 107 6.45 8.18 5.89
CA LEU A 107 5.67 8.73 4.77
C LEU A 107 5.12 10.14 5.01
N GLY A 108 5.21 10.67 6.23
CA GLY A 108 4.70 12.01 6.57
C GLY A 108 3.18 12.12 6.61
N VAL A 109 2.48 11.02 6.92
CA VAL A 109 1.02 10.96 7.07
C VAL A 109 0.63 10.46 8.46
N SER A 110 -0.59 10.78 8.92
CA SER A 110 -1.13 10.21 10.16
C SER A 110 -1.60 8.77 9.91
N PHE A 111 -1.20 7.82 10.75
CA PHE A 111 -1.65 6.43 10.62
C PHE A 111 -3.14 6.31 10.95
N VAL A 112 -3.62 7.03 11.97
CA VAL A 112 -5.03 7.04 12.35
C VAL A 112 -5.90 7.62 11.23
N ALA A 113 -5.50 8.76 10.65
CA ALA A 113 -6.22 9.36 9.55
C ALA A 113 -6.20 8.47 8.30
N HIS A 114 -5.03 7.92 7.96
CA HIS A 114 -4.89 7.04 6.81
C HIS A 114 -5.68 5.73 6.96
N ARG A 115 -5.69 5.11 8.14
CA ARG A 115 -6.54 3.94 8.42
C ARG A 115 -8.01 4.26 8.19
N ARG A 116 -8.47 5.44 8.61
CA ARG A 116 -9.86 5.89 8.40
C ARG A 116 -10.16 6.13 6.92
N SER A 117 -9.30 6.86 6.21
CA SER A 117 -9.47 7.13 4.77
C SER A 117 -9.46 5.82 3.96
N HIS A 118 -8.50 4.93 4.23
CA HIS A 118 -8.38 3.65 3.54
C HIS A 118 -9.60 2.74 3.77
N LEU A 119 -10.11 2.65 5.00
CA LEU A 119 -11.31 1.87 5.29
C LEU A 119 -12.58 2.47 4.67
N GLN A 120 -12.65 3.81 4.56
CA GLN A 120 -13.72 4.48 3.83
C GLN A 120 -13.64 4.18 2.33
N HIS A 121 -12.43 4.20 1.75
CA HIS A 121 -12.19 3.79 0.38
C HIS A 121 -12.63 2.34 0.13
N HIS A 122 -12.28 1.37 1.00
CA HIS A 122 -12.78 -0.01 0.89
C HIS A 122 -14.31 -0.12 0.94
N ARG A 123 -14.98 0.73 1.73
CA ARG A 123 -16.44 0.73 1.86
C ARG A 123 -17.14 1.31 0.62
N ALA A 124 -16.55 2.33 0.02
CA ALA A 124 -17.17 3.14 -1.02
C ALA A 124 -16.28 3.27 -2.26
N THR A 125 -15.55 2.21 -2.61
CA THR A 125 -14.55 2.24 -3.69
C THR A 125 -15.20 2.72 -4.99
N ASN A 126 -14.56 3.70 -5.65
CA ASN A 126 -15.02 4.33 -6.88
C ASN A 126 -16.36 5.07 -6.76
N HIS A 127 -16.86 5.32 -5.55
CA HIS A 127 -18.04 6.17 -5.37
C HIS A 127 -17.68 7.65 -5.62
N PRO A 128 -18.44 8.40 -6.44
CA PRO A 128 -18.04 9.75 -6.89
C PRO A 128 -17.81 10.78 -5.77
N THR A 129 -18.50 10.63 -4.64
CA THR A 129 -18.44 11.59 -3.51
C THR A 129 -17.87 10.99 -2.22
N ASP A 130 -17.99 9.68 -2.06
CA ASP A 130 -17.77 9.02 -0.76
C ASP A 130 -16.40 8.35 -0.70
N ASP A 131 -15.78 8.11 -1.85
CA ASP A 131 -14.42 7.60 -1.93
C ASP A 131 -13.40 8.73 -1.69
N PRO A 132 -12.63 8.70 -0.58
CA PRO A 132 -11.58 9.70 -0.36
C PRO A 132 -10.42 9.59 -1.36
N ASP A 133 -10.36 8.52 -2.16
CA ASP A 133 -9.35 8.27 -3.18
C ASP A 133 -9.80 8.72 -4.58
N GLY A 134 -10.99 9.29 -4.73
CA GLY A 134 -11.49 9.81 -6.03
C GLY A 134 -10.58 10.88 -6.66
N THR A 135 -9.69 11.52 -5.88
CA THR A 135 -8.67 12.44 -6.40
C THR A 135 -7.61 11.75 -7.26
N PHE A 136 -7.50 10.42 -7.16
CA PHE A 136 -6.58 9.58 -7.92
C PHE A 136 -7.12 9.15 -9.29
N ALA A 137 -8.34 9.56 -9.65
CA ALA A 137 -8.87 9.34 -10.99
C ALA A 137 -8.16 10.24 -12.02
N ALA A 138 -7.71 9.64 -13.12
CA ALA A 138 -7.12 10.35 -14.26
C ALA A 138 -7.37 9.58 -15.56
N SER A 139 -7.65 10.33 -16.65
CA SER A 139 -7.99 9.75 -17.96
C SER A 139 -6.93 10.01 -19.04
N ASN A 140 -5.94 10.86 -18.77
CA ASN A 140 -4.86 11.20 -19.70
C ASN A 140 -3.60 11.65 -18.94
N LEU A 141 -2.49 11.81 -19.65
CA LEU A 141 -1.19 12.14 -19.06
C LEU A 141 -1.19 13.47 -18.27
N PRO A 142 -1.76 14.59 -18.77
CA PRO A 142 -1.86 15.81 -17.97
C PRO A 142 -2.61 15.62 -16.64
N GLN A 143 -3.72 14.87 -16.65
CA GLN A 143 -4.46 14.54 -15.43
C GLN A 143 -3.66 13.65 -14.49
N LEU A 144 -2.89 12.69 -15.02
CA LEU A 144 -2.01 11.82 -14.23
C LEU A 144 -0.90 12.62 -13.54
N VAL A 145 -0.29 13.61 -14.21
CA VAL A 145 0.69 14.51 -13.59
C VAL A 145 0.03 15.38 -12.51
N ALA A 146 -1.16 15.92 -12.78
CA ALA A 146 -1.91 16.70 -11.79
C ALA A 146 -2.30 15.84 -10.56
N MET A 147 -2.60 14.56 -10.79
CA MET A 147 -2.90 13.59 -9.75
C MET A 147 -1.71 13.37 -8.80
N TRP A 148 -0.48 13.27 -9.33
CA TRP A 148 0.72 13.15 -8.50
C TRP A 148 0.87 14.33 -7.52
N LEU A 149 0.55 15.53 -7.97
CA LEU A 149 0.58 16.73 -7.12
C LEU A 149 -0.55 16.74 -6.09
N LYS A 150 -1.77 16.36 -6.50
CA LYS A 150 -2.96 16.29 -5.61
C LYS A 150 -2.85 15.19 -4.55
N GLY A 151 -2.12 14.11 -4.84
CA GLY A 151 -1.89 13.02 -3.90
C GLY A 151 -1.13 13.43 -2.65
N ILE A 152 -0.20 14.39 -2.75
CA ILE A 152 0.65 14.84 -1.65
C ILE A 152 -0.17 15.39 -0.47
N PRO A 153 -1.06 16.39 -0.65
CA PRO A 153 -1.85 16.92 0.45
C PRO A 153 -3.08 16.08 0.82
N LYS A 154 -3.43 15.03 0.05
CA LYS A 154 -4.72 14.32 0.20
C LYS A 154 -4.99 13.85 1.63
N GLU A 155 -4.04 13.14 2.23
CA GLU A 155 -4.20 12.61 3.59
C GLU A 155 -4.28 13.71 4.64
N TRP A 156 -3.55 14.81 4.45
CA TRP A 156 -3.62 15.98 5.32
C TRP A 156 -5.00 16.65 5.23
N VAL A 157 -5.52 16.84 4.01
CA VAL A 157 -6.86 17.40 3.78
C VAL A 157 -7.93 16.50 4.40
N PHE A 158 -7.81 15.18 4.24
CA PHE A 158 -8.73 14.22 4.87
C PHE A 158 -8.69 14.34 6.39
N ALA A 159 -7.49 14.35 6.99
CA ALA A 159 -7.32 14.45 8.43
C ALA A 159 -7.90 15.75 9.03
N LEU A 160 -7.83 16.86 8.31
CA LEU A 160 -8.35 18.16 8.75
C LEU A 160 -9.87 18.22 8.82
N LYS A 161 -10.60 17.39 8.06
CA LYS A 161 -12.07 17.34 8.13
C LYS A 161 -12.55 16.87 9.50
N PHE A 162 -11.82 15.94 10.13
CA PHE A 162 -12.17 15.28 11.39
C PHE A 162 -13.61 14.71 11.45
N GLU A 163 -14.24 14.50 10.30
CA GLU A 163 -15.59 13.94 10.17
C GLU A 163 -15.61 12.52 10.72
N HIS A 164 -16.48 12.25 11.70
CA HIS A 164 -16.62 10.95 12.35
C HIS A 164 -15.38 10.41 13.11
N PHE A 165 -14.40 11.26 13.42
CA PHE A 165 -13.31 10.92 14.34
C PHE A 165 -13.75 11.09 15.80
N THR A 166 -13.45 10.10 16.64
CA THR A 166 -13.58 10.21 18.09
C THR A 166 -12.60 11.23 18.67
N VAL A 167 -12.86 11.74 19.89
CA VAL A 167 -11.95 12.68 20.57
C VAL A 167 -10.53 12.10 20.72
N ALA A 168 -10.42 10.81 21.04
CA ALA A 168 -9.15 10.12 21.17
C ALA A 168 -8.39 10.06 19.83
N GLU A 169 -9.08 9.75 18.73
CA GLU A 169 -8.46 9.74 17.40
C GLU A 169 -8.02 11.13 16.96
N ARG A 170 -8.83 12.18 17.19
CA ARG A 170 -8.43 13.56 16.90
C ARG A 170 -7.16 13.95 17.66
N ARG A 171 -7.05 13.54 18.93
CA ARG A 171 -5.83 13.74 19.73
C ARG A 171 -4.64 12.98 19.15
N ALA A 172 -4.83 11.72 18.77
CA ALA A 172 -3.78 10.90 18.16
C ALA A 172 -3.27 11.52 16.85
N VAL A 173 -4.16 11.90 15.93
CA VAL A 173 -3.82 12.57 14.65
C VAL A 173 -2.98 13.82 14.89
N ARG A 174 -3.36 14.66 15.87
CA ARG A 174 -2.58 15.87 16.21
C ARG A 174 -1.19 15.54 16.75
N LEU A 175 -1.07 14.52 17.60
CA LEU A 175 0.22 14.09 18.15
C LEU A 175 1.12 13.46 17.07
N GLU A 176 0.54 12.68 16.15
CA GLU A 176 1.28 12.10 15.02
C GLU A 176 1.84 13.20 14.11
N TYR A 177 1.01 14.18 13.72
CA TYR A 177 1.48 15.29 12.90
C TYR A 177 2.45 16.22 13.64
N LEU A 178 2.25 16.44 14.94
CA LEU A 178 3.23 17.16 15.75
C LEU A 178 4.58 16.43 15.72
N ALA A 179 4.62 15.11 15.92
CA ALA A 179 5.85 14.33 15.85
C ALA A 179 6.49 14.38 14.46
N ILE A 180 5.70 14.25 13.38
CA ILE A 180 6.19 14.38 11.99
C ILE A 180 6.82 15.75 11.78
N MET A 181 6.12 16.83 12.16
CA MET A 181 6.60 18.20 11.99
C MET A 181 7.84 18.48 12.85
N THR A 182 7.89 18.00 14.09
CA THR A 182 9.05 18.13 14.96
C THR A 182 10.26 17.41 14.38
N THR A 183 10.13 16.15 13.96
CA THR A 183 11.27 15.39 13.40
C THR A 183 11.76 15.96 12.09
N ARG A 184 10.86 16.41 11.19
CA ARG A 184 11.24 17.08 9.95
C ARG A 184 11.85 18.47 10.21
N GLY A 185 11.31 19.23 11.15
CA GLY A 185 11.86 20.52 11.57
C GLY A 185 13.25 20.39 12.18
N LEU A 186 13.49 19.38 13.03
CA LEU A 186 14.81 19.08 13.58
C LEU A 186 15.81 18.67 12.49
N LEU A 187 15.39 17.86 11.51
CA LEU A 187 16.24 17.52 10.37
C LEU A 187 16.64 18.78 9.58
N LEU A 188 15.69 19.66 9.28
CA LEU A 188 15.98 20.90 8.54
C LEU A 188 16.83 21.90 9.34
N LEU A 189 16.73 21.89 10.68
CA LEU A 189 17.55 22.72 11.56
C LEU A 189 18.99 22.21 11.68
N LEU A 190 19.17 20.89 11.66
CA LEU A 190 20.45 20.23 11.96
C LEU A 190 21.16 19.67 10.73
N CYS A 191 20.58 19.79 9.54
CA CYS A 191 21.18 19.27 8.31
C CYS A 191 22.48 19.99 7.93
N ALA A 192 23.36 19.29 7.22
CA ALA A 192 24.64 19.84 6.76
C ALA A 192 24.44 20.98 5.74
N ASP A 193 23.41 20.88 4.90
CA ASP A 193 22.99 21.93 3.98
C ASP A 193 21.46 21.94 3.81
N LEU A 194 20.84 23.10 4.06
CA LEU A 194 19.39 23.25 4.01
C LEU A 194 18.85 23.12 2.58
N GLY A 195 19.52 23.70 1.58
CA GLY A 195 19.08 23.71 0.19
C GLY A 195 19.07 22.30 -0.39
N VAL A 196 20.17 21.56 -0.21
CA VAL A 196 20.30 20.16 -0.63
C VAL A 196 19.29 19.28 0.09
N THR A 197 19.09 19.48 1.39
CA THR A 197 18.12 18.70 2.18
C THR A 197 16.70 18.91 1.70
N VAL A 198 16.26 20.17 1.57
CA VAL A 198 14.91 20.49 1.08
C VAL A 198 14.71 19.95 -0.33
N MET A 199 15.66 20.17 -1.24
CA MET A 199 15.59 19.66 -2.60
C MET A 199 15.49 18.13 -2.64
N THR A 200 16.33 17.43 -1.88
CA THR A 200 16.35 15.96 -1.84
C THR A 200 15.04 15.39 -1.28
N LEU A 201 14.52 15.98 -0.20
CA LEU A 201 13.25 15.55 0.39
C LEU A 201 12.06 15.79 -0.55
N LEU A 202 11.99 16.98 -1.17
CA LEU A 202 10.88 17.32 -2.09
C LEU A 202 10.91 16.46 -3.35
N LEU A 203 12.06 16.37 -4.02
CA LEU A 203 12.19 15.57 -5.24
C LEU A 203 12.01 14.09 -4.93
N GLY A 204 12.61 13.60 -3.85
CA GLY A 204 12.52 12.19 -3.47
C GLY A 204 11.09 11.79 -3.14
N GLN A 205 10.41 12.60 -2.31
CA GLN A 205 9.00 12.36 -2.00
C GLN A 205 8.12 12.42 -3.25
N MET A 206 8.34 13.38 -4.16
CA MET A 206 7.58 13.49 -5.41
C MET A 206 7.76 12.27 -6.30
N LEU A 207 9.00 11.80 -6.49
CA LEU A 207 9.32 10.63 -7.31
C LEU A 207 8.72 9.35 -6.72
N GLY A 208 8.86 9.14 -5.41
CA GLY A 208 8.26 7.96 -4.77
C GLY A 208 6.73 8.01 -4.77
N ASN A 209 6.15 9.19 -4.49
CA ASN A 209 4.70 9.38 -4.48
C ASN A 209 4.08 9.22 -5.87
N SER A 210 4.74 9.68 -6.94
CA SER A 210 4.23 9.48 -8.30
C SER A 210 4.19 8.00 -8.67
N VAL A 211 5.25 7.25 -8.36
CA VAL A 211 5.27 5.79 -8.54
C VAL A 211 4.18 5.12 -7.70
N LEU A 212 4.09 5.45 -6.40
CA LEU A 212 3.09 4.89 -5.50
C LEU A 212 1.67 5.13 -6.02
N THR A 213 1.29 6.38 -6.27
CA THR A 213 -0.07 6.74 -6.64
C THR A 213 -0.43 6.25 -8.04
N THR A 214 0.51 6.21 -8.99
CA THR A 214 0.29 5.56 -10.28
C THR A 214 0.00 4.08 -10.12
N LEU A 215 0.84 3.36 -9.38
CA LEU A 215 0.77 1.90 -9.30
C LEU A 215 -0.29 1.37 -8.33
N PHE A 216 -0.54 2.04 -7.20
CA PHE A 216 -1.44 1.56 -6.14
C PHE A 216 -2.82 2.22 -6.16
N ALA A 217 -2.93 3.48 -6.59
CA ALA A 217 -4.18 4.23 -6.50
C ALA A 217 -4.86 4.43 -7.86
N TRP A 218 -4.06 4.62 -8.92
CA TRP A 218 -4.59 4.86 -10.26
C TRP A 218 -4.73 3.57 -11.09
N SER A 219 -3.63 2.87 -11.41
CA SER A 219 -3.64 1.78 -12.38
C SER A 219 -4.60 0.64 -12.01
N VAL A 220 -4.64 0.27 -10.73
CA VAL A 220 -5.45 -0.87 -10.25
C VAL A 220 -6.94 -0.53 -10.12
N HIS A 221 -7.31 0.75 -10.02
CA HIS A 221 -8.71 1.20 -9.92
C HIS A 221 -9.25 1.79 -11.22
N HIS A 222 -8.38 2.15 -12.16
CA HIS A 222 -8.78 2.75 -13.43
C HIS A 222 -9.80 1.87 -14.18
N PRO A 223 -10.96 2.41 -14.59
CA PRO A 223 -11.25 3.84 -14.79
C PRO A 223 -11.97 4.58 -13.64
N HIS A 224 -11.98 4.01 -12.42
CA HIS A 224 -12.63 4.59 -11.22
C HIS A 224 -14.15 4.73 -11.34
N SER A 225 -14.81 3.81 -12.05
CA SER A 225 -16.27 3.78 -12.23
C SER A 225 -16.96 2.58 -11.58
N GLU A 226 -16.25 1.45 -11.48
CA GLU A 226 -16.86 0.19 -11.06
C GLU A 226 -17.01 0.11 -9.54
N GLN A 227 -18.23 -0.08 -9.04
CA GLN A 227 -18.53 -0.15 -7.60
C GLN A 227 -18.91 -1.57 -7.14
N ALA A 228 -19.12 -2.51 -8.07
CA ALA A 228 -19.43 -3.89 -7.72
C ALA A 228 -18.21 -4.53 -7.05
N ARG A 229 -18.40 -5.16 -5.87
CA ARG A 229 -17.33 -5.73 -5.01
C ARG A 229 -16.23 -6.49 -5.78
N MET A 230 -16.59 -7.27 -6.79
CA MET A 230 -15.64 -8.08 -7.57
C MET A 230 -14.91 -7.31 -8.67
N GLN A 231 -15.37 -6.11 -9.02
CA GLN A 231 -14.97 -5.37 -10.22
C GLN A 231 -14.30 -4.03 -9.92
N THR A 232 -14.24 -3.61 -8.65
CA THR A 232 -13.65 -2.32 -8.23
C THR A 232 -12.19 -2.16 -8.62
N THR A 233 -11.47 -3.27 -8.76
CA THR A 233 -10.03 -3.29 -9.01
C THR A 233 -9.62 -4.34 -10.03
N THR A 234 -8.52 -4.06 -10.73
CA THR A 234 -7.99 -4.89 -11.81
C THR A 234 -6.73 -5.62 -11.37
N VAL A 235 -6.64 -6.92 -11.70
CA VAL A 235 -5.40 -7.70 -11.59
C VAL A 235 -4.56 -7.51 -12.85
N TYR A 236 -3.27 -7.26 -12.68
CA TYR A 236 -2.28 -7.16 -13.75
C TYR A 236 -1.33 -8.36 -13.72
N GLN A 237 -1.19 -9.03 -14.87
CA GLN A 237 -0.28 -10.15 -15.07
C GLN A 237 0.61 -9.85 -16.28
N ALA A 238 1.88 -10.23 -16.23
CA ALA A 238 2.78 -10.15 -17.38
C ALA A 238 3.09 -11.55 -17.94
N ARG A 239 3.75 -11.62 -19.09
CA ARG A 239 4.17 -12.91 -19.66
C ARG A 239 5.30 -13.56 -18.85
N ALA A 240 5.11 -14.83 -18.49
CA ALA A 240 6.14 -15.74 -17.96
C ALA A 240 7.07 -15.09 -16.89
N GLY A 241 8.39 -15.18 -17.06
CA GLY A 241 9.39 -14.71 -16.08
C GLY A 241 9.26 -13.22 -15.70
N LEU A 242 8.74 -12.39 -16.61
CA LEU A 242 8.50 -10.96 -16.36
C LEU A 242 7.41 -10.73 -15.30
N ASP A 243 6.45 -11.67 -15.15
CA ASP A 243 5.39 -11.57 -14.12
C ASP A 243 5.97 -11.56 -12.71
N THR A 244 6.98 -12.39 -12.45
CA THR A 244 7.59 -12.47 -11.12
C THR A 244 8.36 -11.20 -10.81
N LEU A 245 9.15 -10.70 -11.77
CA LEU A 245 9.87 -9.43 -11.61
C LEU A 245 8.90 -8.27 -11.42
N MET A 246 7.86 -8.16 -12.24
CA MET A 246 6.82 -7.14 -12.12
C MET A 246 6.11 -7.23 -10.77
N THR A 247 5.73 -8.42 -10.34
CA THR A 247 5.07 -8.64 -9.04
C THR A 247 5.97 -8.20 -7.88
N TRP A 248 7.28 -8.45 -7.95
CA TRP A 248 8.23 -8.01 -6.92
C TRP A 248 8.41 -6.49 -6.92
N LEU A 249 8.60 -5.89 -8.10
CA LEU A 249 8.75 -4.44 -8.24
C LEU A 249 7.48 -3.68 -7.84
N TRP A 250 6.29 -4.26 -8.10
CA TRP A 250 4.99 -3.70 -7.72
C TRP A 250 4.57 -4.09 -6.29
N VAL A 251 5.46 -4.78 -5.55
CA VAL A 251 5.22 -5.24 -4.17
C VAL A 251 3.86 -5.96 -4.05
N TYR A 252 3.59 -6.84 -5.02
CA TYR A 252 2.40 -7.68 -5.18
C TYR A 252 1.08 -6.94 -5.41
N GLN A 253 1.06 -5.60 -5.53
CA GLN A 253 -0.19 -4.87 -5.79
C GLN A 253 -0.70 -4.98 -7.22
N ASN A 254 0.05 -5.57 -8.13
CA ASN A 254 -0.53 -6.03 -9.39
C ASN A 254 -1.68 -7.05 -9.14
N TYR A 255 -1.79 -7.62 -7.92
CA TYR A 255 -2.94 -8.40 -7.45
C TYR A 255 -3.83 -7.64 -6.44
N HIS A 256 -3.96 -6.31 -6.56
CA HIS A 256 -4.71 -5.47 -5.60
C HIS A 256 -6.18 -5.88 -5.41
N ALA A 257 -6.80 -6.58 -6.37
CA ALA A 257 -8.13 -7.17 -6.18
C ALA A 257 -8.20 -8.13 -5.00
N ILE A 258 -7.13 -8.89 -4.72
CA ILE A 258 -7.06 -9.76 -3.55
C ILE A 258 -7.06 -8.94 -2.26
N HIS A 259 -6.42 -7.77 -2.27
CA HIS A 259 -6.45 -6.86 -1.14
C HIS A 259 -7.87 -6.37 -0.84
N HIS A 260 -8.60 -5.90 -1.86
CA HIS A 260 -9.98 -5.42 -1.70
C HIS A 260 -10.94 -6.52 -1.23
N LEU A 261 -10.80 -7.72 -1.79
CA LEU A 261 -11.67 -8.83 -1.45
C LEU A 261 -11.34 -9.46 -0.09
N TYR A 262 -10.05 -9.52 0.26
CA TYR A 262 -9.52 -10.26 1.42
C TYR A 262 -8.39 -9.49 2.12
N PRO A 263 -8.66 -8.31 2.71
CA PRO A 263 -7.64 -7.36 3.15
C PRO A 263 -6.74 -7.81 4.30
N LYS A 264 -7.13 -8.87 5.02
CA LYS A 264 -6.30 -9.48 6.08
C LYS A 264 -5.19 -10.39 5.56
N VAL A 265 -5.19 -10.70 4.27
CA VAL A 265 -4.11 -11.46 3.64
C VAL A 265 -2.91 -10.52 3.49
N PRO A 266 -1.69 -10.90 3.90
CA PRO A 266 -0.53 -10.04 3.74
C PRO A 266 -0.06 -10.01 2.28
N PHE A 267 0.52 -8.89 1.84
CA PHE A 267 0.79 -8.60 0.41
C PHE A 267 1.49 -9.73 -0.36
N PHE A 268 2.50 -10.35 0.23
CA PHE A 268 3.32 -11.38 -0.42
C PHE A 268 2.55 -12.68 -0.71
N ARG A 269 1.33 -12.84 -0.16
CA ARG A 269 0.45 -13.98 -0.43
C ARG A 269 -0.60 -13.69 -1.50
N TYR A 270 -0.73 -12.46 -1.99
CA TYR A 270 -1.78 -12.10 -2.97
C TYR A 270 -1.74 -12.96 -4.22
N ARG A 271 -0.56 -13.13 -4.85
CA ARG A 271 -0.42 -13.97 -6.05
C ARG A 271 -0.80 -15.43 -5.79
N SER A 272 -0.39 -15.99 -4.64
CA SER A 272 -0.69 -17.37 -4.28
C SER A 272 -2.20 -17.58 -4.11
N LEU A 273 -2.85 -16.65 -3.38
CA LEU A 273 -4.28 -16.71 -3.15
C LEU A 273 -5.07 -16.51 -4.45
N TYR A 274 -4.65 -15.56 -5.30
CA TYR A 274 -5.24 -15.37 -6.62
C TYR A 274 -5.20 -16.66 -7.43
N ARG A 275 -4.05 -17.31 -7.55
CA ARG A 275 -3.91 -18.57 -8.30
C ARG A 275 -4.80 -19.69 -7.73
N ALA A 276 -4.94 -19.76 -6.41
CA ALA A 276 -5.80 -20.74 -5.76
C ALA A 276 -7.30 -20.48 -6.04
N LEU A 277 -7.69 -19.21 -6.22
CA LEU A 277 -9.08 -18.78 -6.44
C LEU A 277 -9.37 -18.39 -7.90
N GLU A 278 -8.42 -18.53 -8.82
CA GLU A 278 -8.50 -17.93 -10.16
C GLU A 278 -9.78 -18.30 -10.92
N PRO A 279 -10.23 -19.58 -10.98
CA PRO A 279 -11.48 -19.92 -11.65
C PRO A 279 -12.70 -19.22 -11.04
N TYR A 280 -12.75 -19.13 -9.70
CA TYR A 280 -13.84 -18.46 -8.98
C TYR A 280 -13.84 -16.95 -9.20
N LEU A 281 -12.66 -16.31 -9.13
CA LEU A 281 -12.52 -14.86 -9.32
C LEU A 281 -12.89 -14.45 -10.75
N LEU A 282 -12.44 -15.21 -11.75
CA LEU A 282 -12.79 -14.98 -13.15
C LEU A 282 -14.29 -15.18 -13.40
N ALA A 283 -14.89 -16.26 -12.87
CA ALA A 283 -16.33 -16.50 -12.97
C ALA A 283 -17.16 -15.41 -12.27
N SER A 284 -16.61 -14.79 -11.22
CA SER A 284 -17.24 -13.68 -10.49
C SER A 284 -17.00 -12.31 -11.14
N GLY A 285 -16.29 -12.26 -12.26
CA GLY A 285 -16.08 -11.05 -13.05
C GLY A 285 -14.90 -10.17 -12.62
N VAL A 286 -13.94 -10.68 -11.84
CA VAL A 286 -12.74 -9.92 -11.48
C VAL A 286 -11.96 -9.52 -12.73
N PRO A 287 -11.74 -8.22 -13.00
CA PRO A 287 -11.01 -7.77 -14.18
C PRO A 287 -9.54 -8.22 -14.15
N VAL A 288 -9.05 -8.72 -15.28
CA VAL A 288 -7.65 -9.12 -15.45
C VAL A 288 -7.08 -8.51 -16.73
N LYS A 289 -5.98 -7.77 -16.60
CA LYS A 289 -5.21 -7.25 -17.73
C LYS A 289 -3.90 -8.03 -17.87
N ARG A 290 -3.68 -8.59 -19.05
CA ARG A 290 -2.44 -9.27 -19.42
C ARG A 290 -1.57 -8.32 -20.23
N LEU A 291 -0.40 -7.99 -19.69
CA LEU A 291 0.61 -7.18 -20.35
C LEU A 291 1.45 -8.06 -21.28
N LEU A 292 1.75 -7.53 -22.47
CA LEU A 292 2.42 -8.23 -23.57
C LEU A 292 3.89 -8.55 -23.29
#